data_AF-J9QZM7-F1
#
_entry.id   AF-J9QZM7-F1
#
_cell.length_a   1.000
_cell.length_b   1.000
_cell.length_c   1.000
_cell.angle_alpha   90.00
_cell.angle_beta   90.00
_cell.angle_gamma   90.00
#
_symmetry.space_group_name_H-M   'P 1'
#
loop_
_entity.id
_entity.type
_entity.pdbx_description
1 polymer ?
#
loop_
_entity_poly.entity_id
_entity_poly.type
_entity_poly.pdbx_seq_one_letter_code
_entity_poly.pdbx_strand_id
1 'polypeptide(L)' 'VVMKNTTRLCSSKPIVTVNGLFPGPTLYAREDDTVLVKVVNRVKYNLSIH' A
#
# COMPACT_ATOMS: atom_id res chain seq x y z
N VAL A 1 5.77 -0.09 2.24
CA VAL A 1 5.00 1.12 1.89
C VAL A 1 5.94 2.16 1.32
N VAL A 2 5.63 2.75 0.14
CA VAL A 2 6.50 3.70 -0.58
C VAL A 2 5.67 4.82 -1.23
N MET A 3 6.31 5.96 -1.52
CA MET A 3 5.73 7.00 -2.37
C MET A 3 5.85 6.61 -3.84
N LYS A 4 4.79 6.81 -4.63
CA LYS A 4 4.82 6.63 -6.10
C LYS A 4 3.97 7.71 -6.78
N ASN A 5 4.45 8.27 -7.88
CA ASN A 5 3.67 9.19 -8.70
C ASN A 5 2.56 8.43 -9.44
N THR A 6 1.33 8.91 -9.32
CA THR A 6 0.18 8.37 -10.03
C THR A 6 -0.57 9.50 -10.73
N THR A 7 -0.92 9.27 -11.99
CA THR A 7 -1.68 10.22 -12.81
C THR A 7 -3.14 9.81 -12.84
N ARG A 8 -4.03 10.74 -12.49
CA ARG A 8 -5.48 10.54 -12.62
C ARG A 8 -6.11 11.89 -12.96
N LEU A 9 -7.10 11.90 -13.86
CA LEU A 9 -7.79 13.13 -14.31
C LEU A 9 -6.79 14.23 -14.74
N CYS A 10 -5.79 13.84 -15.56
CA CYS A 10 -4.73 14.73 -16.06
C CYS A 10 -3.85 15.41 -14.99
N SER A 11 -3.87 14.94 -13.73
CA SER A 11 -3.02 15.43 -12.65
C SER A 11 -2.13 14.31 -12.10
N SER A 12 -0.83 14.57 -12.00
CA SER A 12 0.15 13.66 -11.40
C SER A 12 0.48 14.09 -9.98
N LYS A 13 0.28 13.19 -9.02
CA LYS A 13 0.60 13.44 -7.61
C LYS A 13 1.35 12.24 -7.01
N PRO A 14 2.34 12.47 -6.12
CA PRO A 14 2.93 11.40 -5.34
C PRO A 14 1.92 10.93 -4.28
N ILE A 15 1.60 9.63 -4.26
CA ILE A 15 0.69 9.02 -3.29
C ILE A 15 1.38 7.87 -2.54
N VAL A 16 0.83 7.52 -1.37
CA VAL A 16 1.25 6.32 -0.62
C VAL A 16 0.75 5.08 -1.32
N THR A 17 1.64 4.11 -1.51
CA THR A 17 1.31 2.82 -2.12
C THR A 17 1.91 1.66 -1.32
N VAL A 18 1.24 0.52 -1.38
CA VAL A 18 1.77 -0.74 -0.85
C VAL A 18 2.54 -1.43 -1.97
N ASN A 19 3.83 -1.68 -1.76
CA ASN A 19 4.72 -2.28 -2.76
C ASN A 19 4.74 -1.56 -4.13
N GLY A 20 4.48 -0.25 -4.16
CA GLY A 20 4.44 0.51 -5.41
C GLY A 20 3.19 0.27 -6.26
N LEU A 21 2.16 -0.37 -5.71
CA LEU A 21 0.92 -0.69 -6.41
C LEU A 21 -0.23 0.19 -5.88
N PHE A 22 -1.06 0.66 -6.81
CA PHE A 22 -2.30 1.38 -6.54
C PHE A 22 -3.40 0.91 -7.50
N PRO A 23 -4.48 0.27 -7.01
CA PRO A 23 -4.68 -0.20 -5.64
C PRO A 23 -3.56 -1.14 -5.15
N GLY A 24 -3.43 -1.30 -3.82
CA GLY A 24 -2.45 -2.22 -3.24
C GLY A 24 -2.73 -3.69 -3.63
N PRO A 25 -1.80 -4.62 -3.34
CA PRO A 25 -2.00 -6.03 -3.64
C PRO A 25 -3.14 -6.62 -2.81
N THR A 26 -3.93 -7.49 -3.43
CA THR A 26 -4.99 -8.25 -2.75
C THR A 26 -4.36 -9.38 -1.93
N LEU A 27 -4.77 -9.51 -0.66
CA LEU A 27 -4.49 -10.68 0.15
C LEU A 27 -5.59 -11.72 -0.06
N TYR A 28 -5.20 -12.97 -0.29
CA TYR A 28 -6.11 -14.11 -0.38
C TYR A 28 -5.87 -15.00 0.84
N ALA A 29 -6.94 -15.30 1.56
CA ALA A 29 -6.96 -16.17 2.73
C ALA A 29 -8.27 -16.95 2.74
N ARG A 30 -8.30 -18.06 3.46
CA ARG A 30 -9.49 -18.87 3.71
C ARG A 30 -9.93 -18.72 5.16
N GLU A 31 -11.10 -19.27 5.46
CA GLU A 31 -11.54 -19.39 6.85
C GLU A 31 -10.47 -20.12 7.68
N ASP A 32 -10.27 -19.64 8.90
CA ASP A 32 -9.25 -20.10 9.86
C ASP A 32 -7.77 -19.86 9.50
N ASP A 33 -7.47 -19.17 8.39
CA ASP A 33 -6.10 -18.76 8.09
C ASP A 33 -5.63 -17.60 9.00
N THR A 34 -4.39 -17.69 9.49
CA THR A 34 -3.68 -16.57 10.12
C THR A 34 -2.63 -16.01 9.17
N VAL A 35 -2.82 -14.78 8.70
CA VAL A 35 -1.90 -14.12 7.77
C VAL A 35 -0.90 -13.24 8.51
N LEU A 36 0.38 -13.57 8.42
CA LEU A 36 1.46 -12.72 8.93
C LEU A 36 1.88 -11.68 7.86
N VAL A 37 1.63 -10.40 8.13
CA VAL A 37 2.04 -9.30 7.24
C VAL A 37 3.15 -8.46 7.89
N LYS A 38 4.36 -8.52 7.35
CA LYS A 38 5.46 -7.64 7.77
C LYS A 38 5.37 -6.30 7.03
N VAL A 39 4.98 -5.25 7.77
CA VAL A 39 4.89 -3.90 7.22
C VAL A 39 6.23 -3.18 7.41
N VAL A 40 6.79 -2.67 6.32
CA VAL A 40 7.95 -1.77 6.36
C VAL A 40 7.54 -0.40 5.81
N ASN A 41 7.55 0.60 6.69
CA ASN A 41 7.30 1.99 6.33
C ASN A 41 8.56 2.63 5.71
N ARG A 42 8.52 2.98 4.42
CA ARG A 42 9.58 3.75 3.74
C ARG A 42 9.11 5.15 3.34
N VAL A 43 8.02 5.64 3.94
CA VAL A 43 7.57 7.03 3.81
C VAL A 43 7.96 7.81 5.07
N LYS A 44 7.93 9.15 4.98
CA LYS A 44 8.46 10.02 6.04
C LYS A 44 7.53 10.19 7.24
N TYR A 45 6.24 9.86 7.10
CA TYR A 45 5.23 10.04 8.13
C TYR A 45 4.77 8.71 8.72
N ASN A 46 4.23 8.79 9.93
CA ASN A 46 3.66 7.66 10.64
C ASN A 46 2.40 7.15 9.93
N LEU A 47 2.19 5.84 9.98
CA LEU A 47 1.04 5.18 9.35
C LEU A 47 0.62 3.92 10.13
N SER A 48 -0.65 3.56 9.98
CA SER A 48 -1.23 2.27 10.36
C SER A 48 -1.93 1.65 9.14
N ILE A 49 -2.18 0.33 9.18
CA ILE A 49 -2.95 -0.41 8.17
C ILE A 49 -4.08 -1.12 8.92
N HIS A 50 -5.32 -0.98 8.44
CA HIS A 50 -6.52 -1.64 8.96
C HIS A 50 -7.20 -2.40 7.82
#